data_AF-A0A6A4PZK7-F1
#
_entry.id   AF-A0A6A4PZK7-F1
#
_cell.length_a   1.000
_cell.length_b   1.000
_cell.length_c   1.000
_cell.angle_alpha   90.00
_cell.angle_beta   90.00
_cell.angle_gamma   90.00
#
_symmetry.space_group_name_H-M   'P 1'
#
loop_
_entity.id
_entity.type
_entity.pdbx_description
1 polymer ?
#
loop_
_entity_poly.entity_id
_entity_poly.type
_entity_poly.pdbx_seq_one_letter_code
_entity_poly.pdbx_strand_id
1 'polypeptide(L)' 'MMSQVKKLEASVLVLGQKKHSSILSCLCENSGSGTKEFIEHCINNAECLTIGVRKKNQGMNGYLINTRWQKNFWLLA' A
#
# COMPACT_ATOMS: atom_id res chain seq x y z
N MET A 1 -1.58 14.23 2.72
CA MET A 1 -1.99 13.35 1.59
C MET A 1 -3.48 13.49 1.29
N MET A 2 -4.37 13.24 2.25
CA MET A 2 -5.83 13.36 2.05
C MET A 2 -6.26 14.75 1.58
N SER A 3 -5.69 15.82 2.14
CA SER A 3 -5.93 17.19 1.67
C SER A 3 -5.52 17.43 0.21
N GLN A 4 -4.48 16.73 -0.27
CA GLN A 4 -4.01 16.84 -1.66
C GLN A 4 -4.93 16.08 -2.61
N VAL A 5 -5.41 14.90 -2.22
CA VAL A 5 -6.43 14.15 -2.98
C VAL A 5 -7.64 15.03 -3.24
N LYS A 6 -8.12 15.72 -2.19
CA LYS A 6 -9.26 16.64 -2.28
C LYS A 6 -8.95 17.88 -3.13
N LYS A 7 -7.82 18.53 -2.88
CA LYS A 7 -7.41 19.74 -3.61
C LYS A 7 -7.22 19.51 -5.11
N LEU A 8 -6.72 18.32 -5.47
CA LEU A 8 -6.45 17.94 -6.86
C LEU A 8 -7.61 17.17 -7.50
N GLU A 9 -8.71 16.96 -6.78
CA GLU A 9 -9.86 16.17 -7.23
C GLU A 9 -9.45 14.81 -7.81
N ALA A 10 -8.45 14.17 -7.18
CA ALA A 10 -7.90 12.92 -7.67
C ALA A 10 -8.97 11.83 -7.62
N SER A 11 -9.22 11.17 -8.75
CA SER A 11 -10.18 10.07 -8.84
C SER A 11 -9.61 8.74 -8.33
N VAL A 12 -8.28 8.56 -8.45
CA VAL A 12 -7.55 7.36 -8.04
C VAL A 12 -6.28 7.73 -7.29
N LEU A 13 -6.03 7.07 -6.16
CA LEU A 13 -4.81 7.14 -5.40
C LEU A 13 -4.10 5.79 -5.32
N VAL A 14 -2.85 5.72 -5.76
CA VAL A 14 -2.04 4.49 -5.70
C VAL A 14 -0.92 4.63 -4.67
N LEU A 15 -0.85 3.68 -3.75
CA LEU A 15 0.08 3.66 -2.62
C LEU A 15 1.00 2.44 -2.68
N GLY A 16 2.29 2.65 -2.94
CA GLY A 16 3.29 1.59 -2.95
C GLY A 16 3.82 1.25 -1.56
N GLN A 17 3.79 -0.03 -1.16
CA GLN A 17 4.49 -0.55 0.01
C GLN A 17 5.82 -1.16 -0.43
N LYS A 18 6.93 -0.49 -0.08
CA LYS A 18 8.27 -1.03 -0.26
C LYS A 18 8.64 -1.88 0.96
N LYS A 19 9.09 -3.12 0.75
CA LYS A 19 9.76 -3.87 1.82
C LYS A 19 11.09 -3.18 2.13
N HIS A 20 11.30 -2.78 3.38
CA HIS A 20 12.63 -2.40 3.83
C HIS A 20 13.56 -3.62 3.72
N SER A 21 14.80 -3.40 3.27
CA SER A 21 15.83 -4.43 3.16
C SER A 21 16.00 -5.19 4.47
N SER A 22 16.15 -6.51 4.39
CA SER A 22 16.26 -7.45 5.51
C SER A 22 17.36 -7.08 6.52
N ILE A 23 18.37 -6.31 6.09
CA ILE A 23 19.49 -5.88 6.94
C ILE A 23 19.07 -4.79 7.93
N LEU A 24 18.12 -3.92 7.56
CA LEU A 24 17.62 -2.84 8.42
C LEU A 24 16.30 -3.21 9.14
N SER A 25 15.56 -4.20 8.63
CA SER A 25 14.30 -4.65 9.28
C SER A 25 14.54 -5.39 10.60
N CYS A 26 15.71 -6.00 10.80
CA CYS A 26 16.11 -6.63 12.06
C CYS A 26 16.31 -5.60 13.20
N LEU A 27 16.72 -4.37 12.86
CA LEU A 27 16.95 -3.30 13.84
C LEU A 27 15.68 -2.50 14.17
N CYS A 28 14.62 -2.67 13.37
CA CYS A 28 13.37 -1.95 13.49
C CYS A 28 12.21 -2.90 13.15
N GLU A 29 11.88 -3.81 14.09
CA GLU A 29 10.79 -4.79 13.99
C GLU A 29 9.44 -4.19 13.56
N ASN A 30 9.25 -2.88 13.76
CA ASN A 30 8.00 -2.17 13.47
C ASN A 30 7.97 -1.34 12.17
N SER A 31 9.08 -1.24 11.43
CA SER A 31 9.17 -0.32 10.27
C SER A 31 8.18 -0.65 9.13
N GLY A 32 7.81 -1.92 8.97
CA GLY A 32 6.81 -2.36 8.00
C GLY A 32 5.36 -2.23 8.47
N SER A 33 5.13 -2.21 9.79
CA SER A 33 3.79 -2.11 10.39
C SER A 33 3.20 -0.74 10.06
N GLY A 34 3.87 0.34 10.48
CA GLY A 34 3.30 1.70 10.34
C GLY A 34 2.95 2.08 8.91
N THR A 35 3.72 1.61 7.93
CA THR A 35 3.40 1.79 6.50
C THR A 35 2.13 1.05 6.10
N LYS A 36 1.94 -0.18 6.58
CA LYS A 36 0.73 -0.98 6.34
C LYS A 36 -0.49 -0.32 6.97
N GLU A 37 -0.39 0.10 8.24
CA GLU A 37 -1.48 0.80 8.92
C GLU A 37 -1.85 2.12 8.21
N PHE A 38 -0.85 2.88 7.75
CA PHE A 38 -1.07 4.11 6.99
C PHE A 38 -1.78 3.85 5.65
N ILE A 39 -1.37 2.82 4.91
CA ILE A 39 -2.01 2.46 3.64
C ILE A 39 -3.46 2.03 3.87
N GLU A 40 -3.72 1.22 4.89
CA GLU A 40 -5.07 0.82 5.26
C GLU A 40 -5.94 2.01 5.69
N HIS A 41 -5.38 2.93 6.47
CA HIS A 41 -6.05 4.18 6.81
C HIS A 41 -6.42 4.99 5.56
N CYS A 42 -5.52 5.13 4.59
CA CYS A 42 -5.81 5.83 3.34
C CYS A 42 -6.90 5.12 2.51
N ILE A 43 -6.83 3.79 2.40
CA ILE A 43 -7.83 2.98 1.67
C ILE A 43 -9.24 3.20 2.24
N ASN A 44 -9.35 3.32 3.56
CA ASN A 44 -10.64 3.44 4.23
C ASN A 44 -11.15 4.88 4.20
N ASN A 45 -10.28 5.88 4.33
CA ASN A 45 -10.70 7.27 4.60
C ASN A 45 -10.54 8.25 3.42
N ALA A 46 -9.80 7.90 2.37
CA ALA A 46 -9.69 8.78 1.21
C ALA A 46 -11.05 8.93 0.51
N GLU A 47 -11.33 10.15 0.04
CA GLU A 47 -12.53 10.51 -0.73
C GLU A 47 -12.49 9.95 -2.18
N CYS A 48 -11.48 9.17 -2.55
CA CYS A 48 -11.26 8.62 -3.89
C CYS A 48 -10.98 7.11 -3.89
N LEU A 49 -10.99 6.48 -5.07
CA LEU A 49 -10.57 5.09 -5.20
C LEU A 49 -9.11 4.95 -4.78
N THR A 50 -8.84 4.20 -3.72
CA THR A 50 -7.48 4.05 -3.19
C THR A 50 -7.01 2.61 -3.29
N ILE A 51 -5.80 2.43 -3.82
CA ILE A 51 -5.19 1.15 -4.15
C ILE A 51 -3.83 1.05 -3.47
N GLY A 52 -3.69 0.13 -2.52
CA GLY A 52 -2.40 -0.27 -1.95
C GLY A 52 -1.74 -1.35 -2.80
N VAL A 53 -0.47 -1.18 -3.15
CA VAL A 53 0.29 -2.09 -4.03
C VAL A 53 1.57 -2.52 -3.32
N ARG A 54 1.82 -3.82 -3.25
CA ARG A 54 3.09 -4.35 -2.73
C ARG A 54 3.61 -5.48 -3.61
N LYS A 55 4.93 -5.61 -3.70
CA LYS A 55 5.55 -6.74 -4.41
C LYS A 55 5.21 -8.05 -3.69
N LYS A 56 4.90 -9.10 -4.45
CA LYS A 56 4.80 -10.46 -3.89
C LYS A 56 6.21 -10.98 -3.51
N ASN A 57 6.31 -11.82 -2.49
CA ASN A 57 7.61 -12.29 -1.99
C ASN A 57 8.35 -13.19 -3.00
N GLN A 58 9.67 -13.33 -2.78
CA GLN A 58 10.62 -14.01 -3.66
C GLN A 58 10.13 -15.40 -4.09
N GLY A 59 10.02 -15.60 -5.39
CA GLY A 59 9.58 -16.84 -6.03
C GLY A 59 8.37 -16.66 -6.95
N MET A 60 7.52 -15.65 -6.70
CA MET A 60 6.35 -15.35 -7.53
C MET A 60 6.37 -13.90 -7.99
N ASN A 61 6.33 -13.69 -9.30
CA ASN A 61 6.22 -12.37 -9.91
C ASN A 61 4.85 -11.73 -9.65
N GLY A 62 4.76 -10.43 -9.93
CA GLY A 62 3.54 -9.65 -9.77
C GLY A 62 3.38 -8.97 -8.40
N TYR A 63 2.15 -8.51 -8.17
CA TYR A 63 1.81 -7.58 -7.10
C TYR A 63 0.61 -8.06 -6.30
N LEU A 64 0.59 -7.71 -5.02
CA LEU A 64 -0.59 -7.83 -4.18
C LEU A 64 -1.25 -6.46 -4.07
N ILE A 65 -2.55 -6.45 -4.34
CA ILE A 65 -3.39 -5.26 -4.40
C ILE A 65 -4.37 -5.28 -3.21
N ASN A 66 -4.44 -4.15 -2.53
CA ASN A 66 -5.41 -3.87 -1.48
C ASN A 66 -6.29 -2.70 -1.92
N THR A 67 -7.60 -2.87 -1.81
CA THR A 67 -8.60 -1.82 -2.02
C THR A 67 -9.54 -1.78 -0.83
N ARG A 68 -10.57 -0.93 -0.89
CA ARG A 68 -11.60 -0.86 0.15
C ARG A 68 -12.41 -2.15 0.25
N TRP A 69 -12.68 -2.81 -0.88
CA TRP A 69 -13.59 -3.97 -0.94
C TRP A 69 -12.85 -5.30 -1.01
N GLN A 70 -11.60 -5.31 -1.46
CA GLN A 70 -10.84 -6.54 -1.63
C GLN A 70 -9.39 -6.37 -1.17
N LYS A 71 -8.90 -7.33 -0.40
CA LYS A 71 -7.55 -7.34 0.15
C LYS A 71 -6.75 -8.50 -0.44
N ASN A 72 -5.44 -8.30 -0.57
CA ASN A 72 -4.46 -9.28 -1.03
C ASN A 72 -4.81 -9.94 -2.38
N PHE A 73 -5.43 -9.19 -3.30
CA PHE A 73 -5.66 -9.66 -4.67
C PHE A 73 -4.33 -9.77 -5.40
N TRP A 74 -4.01 -10.95 -5.95
CA TRP A 74 -2.76 -11.16 -6.67
C TRP A 74 -2.93 -10.81 -8.14
N LEU A 75 -2.24 -9.76 -8.57
CA LEU A 75 -2.15 -9.36 -9.96
C LEU A 75 -0.85 -9.91 -10.57
N LEU A 76 -0.99 -10.76 -11.58
CA LEU A 76 0.11 -11.17 -12.46
C LEU A 76 0.36 -10.01 -13.44
N ALA A 77 1.56 -9.45 -13.39
CA ALA A 77 2.01 -8.35 -14.25
C ALA A 77 3.44 -8.63 -14.70
#